data_AF-A0A328SIW8-F1
#
_entry.id   AF-A0A328SIW8-F1
#
_cell.length_a   1.000
_cell.length_b   1.000
_cell.length_c   1.000
_cell.angle_alpha   90.00
_cell.angle_beta   90.00
_cell.angle_gamma   90.00
#
_symmetry.space_group_name_H-M   'P 1'
#
loop_
_entity.id
_entity.type
_entity.pdbx_description
1 polymer ?
#
loop_
_entity_poly.entity_id
_entity_poly.type
_entity_poly.pdbx_seq_one_letter_code
_entity_poly.pdbx_strand_id
1 'polypeptide(L)'
;MLVLVSLTLLLAVTTVSATNTTGDAQLVTHDDTSTLNDNQNIQTDNNKQKTLKTAQTKNKTKITVSNKTVYIGKNVGLVATVVDQNTNGYVAGGKVAFKVNGITVGVSTITNGKAYYTYSTKNLSPGTYKLQATFGGTSSLYTSQAPTGYLKIQPLATKISVAKVTSTSKKVTLKATIVDSTNNKYINGGKVAFKVNGKTIGYSNITQGKSSIVYDASGLYGGSYNITVKYGGTKQNSAKEATNKLIITVPSSFTFNQVKDVAVSLRTKYEANNIVNYVYLSSSKIAVQDFLPMLAQAVVNIKSRKSSQKIPYHSYAAPTSQNDTIKKGNIYTSEIVSLSNRILTHMSKYKTAPRYVPTSRGNLGYYNMIYSLCKVMDVSTSKYLIDSCMLYNWKTIHPSNPKSRHIYISSDNIYNKAKDKAFVNQIKSILESRGYKVSTLGIGPNTHNVAMWDGSLPDNAVQLSLFGGADAGVIYDVCTRSYMRTKSNRLVFFAYHAGTSLDITNRAWLKRAHDDNYSPSSFKGIANPDDYLRNHGYDYVYSSSAKKIADALIAYIS
;
A
#
# COMPACT_ATOMS: atom_id res chain seq x y z
N MET A 1 -20.40 -11.41 -7.88
CA MET A 1 -20.02 -12.37 -8.93
C MET A 1 -18.53 -12.62 -8.79
N LEU A 2 -18.14 -13.72 -8.13
CA LEU A 2 -16.75 -14.05 -7.79
C LEU A 2 -16.33 -15.21 -8.69
N VAL A 3 -15.40 -14.99 -9.61
CA VAL A 3 -14.85 -16.04 -10.46
C VAL A 3 -13.60 -16.61 -9.77
N LEU A 4 -13.73 -17.83 -9.24
CA LEU A 4 -12.62 -18.66 -8.79
C LEU A 4 -11.92 -19.22 -10.02
N VAL A 5 -10.64 -18.90 -10.22
CA VAL A 5 -9.79 -19.57 -11.20
C VAL A 5 -8.89 -20.54 -10.43
N SER A 6 -9.21 -21.82 -10.51
CA SER A 6 -8.40 -22.92 -9.96
C SER A 6 -7.25 -23.22 -10.92
N LEU A 7 -6.02 -23.04 -10.46
CA LEU A 7 -4.79 -23.40 -11.18
C LEU A 7 -4.37 -24.82 -10.76
N THR A 8 -4.61 -25.80 -11.61
CA THR A 8 -4.24 -27.20 -11.39
C THR A 8 -2.78 -27.41 -11.82
N LEU A 9 -1.91 -27.76 -10.87
CA LEU A 9 -0.50 -28.07 -11.11
C LEU A 9 -0.35 -29.58 -11.37
N LEU A 10 0.05 -29.95 -12.59
CA LEU A 10 0.29 -31.33 -13.01
C LEU A 10 1.73 -31.72 -12.61
N LEU A 11 1.90 -32.60 -11.62
CA LEU A 11 3.18 -33.27 -11.35
C LEU A 11 3.13 -34.69 -11.94
N ALA A 12 3.95 -34.94 -12.96
CA ALA A 12 4.23 -36.29 -13.43
C ALA A 12 5.11 -37.02 -12.40
N VAL A 13 4.60 -38.11 -11.85
CA VAL A 13 5.33 -39.06 -11.02
C VAL A 13 5.54 -40.31 -11.86
N THR A 14 6.78 -40.61 -12.25
CA THR A 14 7.14 -41.90 -12.83
C THR A 14 7.41 -42.90 -11.70
N THR A 15 6.51 -43.87 -11.55
CA THR A 15 6.72 -45.08 -10.76
C THR A 15 7.39 -46.15 -11.62
N VAL A 16 8.47 -46.74 -11.12
CA VAL A 16 8.96 -48.05 -11.61
C VAL A 16 8.55 -49.09 -10.57
N SER A 17 7.57 -49.92 -10.93
CA SER A 17 7.18 -51.13 -10.22
C SER A 17 7.74 -52.34 -10.97
N ALA A 18 8.52 -53.17 -10.28
CA ALA A 18 8.88 -54.50 -10.76
C ALA A 18 7.69 -55.46 -10.53
N THR A 19 7.29 -56.17 -11.58
CA THR A 19 6.32 -57.26 -11.54
C THR A 19 7.02 -58.58 -11.83
N ASN A 20 6.84 -59.55 -10.93
CA ASN A 20 7.09 -60.98 -11.11
C ASN A 20 5.87 -61.65 -11.75
N THR A 21 6.08 -62.61 -12.65
CA THR A 21 5.18 -63.72 -13.04
C THR A 21 6.04 -64.81 -13.71
N THR A 22 6.33 -65.98 -13.08
CA THR A 22 5.58 -67.27 -12.94
C THR A 22 5.85 -68.30 -14.05
N GLY A 23 5.96 -69.58 -13.65
CA GLY A 23 5.91 -70.78 -14.51
C GLY A 23 6.90 -71.87 -14.03
N ASP A 24 6.61 -72.61 -12.95
CA ASP A 24 5.98 -73.94 -12.88
C ASP A 24 6.74 -75.11 -13.55
N ALA A 25 7.14 -76.09 -12.73
CA ALA A 25 6.87 -77.53 -12.91
C ALA A 25 7.55 -78.36 -11.81
N GLN A 26 6.77 -79.21 -11.15
CA GLN A 26 7.18 -80.24 -10.20
C GLN A 26 6.71 -81.60 -10.74
N LEU A 27 7.54 -82.65 -10.66
CA LEU A 27 7.27 -84.10 -10.41
C LEU A 27 8.53 -84.90 -10.84
N VAL A 28 9.36 -85.44 -9.93
CA VAL A 28 9.31 -86.75 -9.20
C VAL A 28 9.55 -87.99 -10.08
N THR A 29 10.62 -88.74 -9.78
CA THR A 29 10.73 -90.21 -9.48
C THR A 29 12.19 -90.54 -9.05
N HIS A 30 12.48 -91.08 -7.85
CA HIS A 30 12.86 -92.50 -7.51
C HIS A 30 13.75 -93.20 -8.56
N ASP A 31 14.82 -93.97 -8.27
CA ASP A 31 15.07 -94.90 -7.16
C ASP A 31 16.56 -95.36 -7.07
N ASP A 32 16.93 -95.89 -5.90
CA ASP A 32 17.91 -96.94 -5.56
C ASP A 32 19.33 -97.06 -6.16
N THR A 33 20.34 -97.19 -5.27
CA THR A 33 21.00 -98.48 -4.93
C THR A 33 22.26 -98.32 -4.06
N SER A 34 22.38 -99.20 -3.08
CA SER A 34 23.50 -99.46 -2.16
C SER A 34 24.66 -100.23 -2.81
N THR A 35 25.89 -100.16 -2.27
CA THR A 35 26.63 -101.33 -1.73
C THR A 35 27.95 -100.96 -1.03
N LEU A 36 28.43 -101.93 -0.23
CA LEU A 36 29.35 -101.93 0.92
C LEU A 36 30.87 -101.99 0.62
N ASN A 37 31.62 -101.76 1.71
CA ASN A 37 32.89 -102.37 2.15
C ASN A 37 34.21 -102.02 1.46
N ASP A 38 35.18 -101.54 2.26
CA ASP A 38 36.38 -102.35 2.52
C ASP A 38 37.05 -102.00 3.87
N ASN A 39 37.75 -102.99 4.41
CA ASN A 39 38.27 -103.10 5.77
C ASN A 39 39.81 -103.07 5.73
N GLN A 40 40.48 -102.13 6.41
CA GLN A 40 41.92 -102.21 6.70
C GLN A 40 42.28 -101.54 8.05
N ASN A 41 42.47 -102.42 9.03
CA ASN A 41 43.60 -102.59 9.94
C ASN A 41 44.30 -101.43 10.70
N ILE A 42 44.73 -101.81 11.89
CA ILE A 42 45.19 -101.07 13.06
C ILE A 42 46.64 -100.56 12.92
N GLN A 43 46.90 -99.32 13.34
CA GLN A 43 48.07 -99.00 14.18
C GLN A 43 47.84 -97.73 15.03
N THR A 44 48.21 -97.86 16.30
CA THR A 44 48.15 -96.88 17.38
C THR A 44 49.11 -95.73 17.20
N ASP A 45 48.66 -94.49 17.43
CA ASP A 45 49.54 -93.43 17.91
C ASP A 45 48.81 -92.42 18.81
N ASN A 46 49.41 -92.14 19.96
CA ASN A 46 48.89 -91.26 20.99
C ASN A 46 49.09 -89.79 20.60
N ASN A 47 47.98 -89.07 20.34
CA ASN A 47 47.70 -87.71 20.82
C ASN A 47 46.71 -86.99 19.89
N LYS A 48 45.46 -86.89 20.35
CA LYS A 48 44.58 -85.73 20.11
C LYS A 48 43.31 -85.90 20.94
N GLN A 49 43.33 -85.30 22.12
CA GLN A 49 42.09 -84.93 22.81
C GLN A 49 41.38 -83.91 21.90
N LYS A 50 40.47 -84.40 21.05
CA LYS A 50 39.56 -83.56 20.27
C LYS A 50 38.52 -83.03 21.25
N THR A 51 38.84 -81.90 21.87
CA THR A 51 37.87 -81.10 22.63
C THR A 51 36.75 -80.74 21.67
N LEU A 52 35.58 -81.35 21.86
CA LEU A 52 34.33 -80.88 21.27
C LEU A 52 34.09 -79.46 21.82
N LYS A 53 34.43 -78.44 21.03
CA LYS A 53 33.93 -77.09 21.25
C LYS A 53 32.42 -77.15 21.09
N THR A 54 31.69 -77.18 22.20
CA THR A 54 30.26 -76.90 22.25
C THR A 54 30.06 -75.55 21.55
N ALA A 55 29.37 -75.55 20.41
CA ALA A 55 28.97 -74.32 19.77
C ALA A 55 28.00 -73.61 20.72
N GLN A 56 28.48 -72.56 21.40
CA GLN A 56 27.60 -71.67 22.17
C GLN A 56 26.55 -71.09 21.23
N THR A 57 25.30 -71.51 21.36
CA THR A 57 24.18 -70.95 20.60
C THR A 57 23.95 -69.51 21.04
N LYS A 58 24.17 -68.54 20.15
CA LYS A 58 23.90 -67.13 20.44
C LYS A 58 22.39 -66.83 20.38
N ASN A 59 21.90 -65.98 21.26
CA ASN A 59 20.50 -65.51 21.19
C ASN A 59 20.36 -64.38 20.15
N LYS A 60 19.21 -64.34 19.48
CA LYS A 60 18.85 -63.23 18.59
C LYS A 60 18.55 -61.97 19.42
N THR A 61 18.79 -60.79 18.85
CA THR A 61 18.50 -59.52 19.51
C THR A 61 17.59 -58.64 18.66
N LYS A 62 16.76 -57.84 19.32
CA LYS A 62 15.94 -56.79 18.70
C LYS A 62 16.44 -55.42 19.17
N ILE A 63 16.66 -54.51 18.24
CA ILE A 63 17.11 -53.14 18.52
C ILE A 63 16.12 -52.11 17.94
N THR A 64 15.92 -51.02 18.65
CA THR A 64 15.19 -49.83 18.18
C THR A 64 16.05 -48.59 18.31
N VAL A 65 15.80 -47.60 17.46
CA VAL A 65 16.42 -46.27 17.55
C VAL A 65 15.32 -45.21 17.60
N SER A 66 15.42 -44.27 18.53
CA SER A 66 14.39 -43.25 18.73
C SER A 66 14.54 -42.09 17.75
N ASN A 67 13.43 -41.64 17.14
CA ASN A 67 13.39 -40.40 16.38
C ASN A 67 13.80 -39.20 17.26
N LYS A 68 14.49 -38.23 16.67
CA LYS A 68 14.96 -37.02 17.37
C LYS A 68 14.71 -35.78 16.54
N THR A 69 14.38 -34.68 17.21
CA THR A 69 14.30 -33.34 16.61
C THR A 69 15.20 -32.40 17.40
N VAL A 70 15.97 -31.57 16.71
CA VAL A 70 16.91 -30.63 17.33
C VAL A 70 17.12 -29.40 16.45
N TYR A 71 17.43 -28.26 17.04
CA TYR A 71 17.82 -27.06 16.30
C TYR A 71 19.24 -27.17 15.75
N ILE A 72 19.47 -26.59 14.57
CA ILE A 72 20.79 -26.54 13.93
C ILE A 72 21.88 -26.04 14.89
N GLY A 73 23.03 -26.71 14.86
CA GLY A 73 24.19 -26.35 15.68
C GLY A 73 24.09 -26.74 17.15
N LYS A 74 22.99 -27.36 17.61
CA LYS A 74 22.86 -27.92 18.95
C LYS A 74 23.25 -29.41 18.96
N ASN A 75 23.69 -29.88 20.12
CA ASN A 75 23.96 -31.30 20.33
C ASN A 75 22.64 -32.05 20.59
N VAL A 76 22.57 -33.31 20.17
CA VAL A 76 21.41 -34.19 20.36
C VAL A 76 21.83 -35.55 20.91
N GLY A 77 21.12 -36.04 21.92
CA GLY A 77 21.31 -37.39 22.45
C GLY A 77 20.59 -38.41 21.59
N LEU A 78 21.35 -39.23 20.86
CA LEU A 78 20.87 -40.41 20.15
C LEU A 78 20.73 -41.57 21.14
N VAL A 79 19.64 -42.33 21.02
CA VAL A 79 19.32 -43.42 21.93
C VAL A 79 18.89 -44.63 21.14
N ALA A 80 19.54 -45.76 21.41
CA ALA A 80 19.14 -47.07 20.93
C ALA A 80 18.84 -47.99 22.11
N THR A 81 17.83 -48.85 21.96
CA THR A 81 17.45 -49.85 22.96
C THR A 81 17.64 -51.23 22.36
N VAL A 82 18.34 -52.12 23.05
CA VAL A 82 18.62 -53.49 22.62
C VAL A 82 18.06 -54.46 23.66
N VAL A 83 17.26 -55.41 23.19
CA VAL A 83 16.71 -56.51 23.99
C VAL A 83 17.08 -57.85 23.38
N ASP A 84 17.19 -58.86 24.22
CA ASP A 84 17.18 -60.26 23.79
C ASP A 84 15.79 -60.55 23.17
N GLN A 85 15.76 -61.09 21.96
CA GLN A 85 14.52 -61.29 21.22
C GLN A 85 13.65 -62.42 21.81
N ASN A 86 14.27 -63.38 22.49
CA ASN A 86 13.57 -64.54 23.04
C ASN A 86 12.95 -64.20 24.40
N THR A 87 13.66 -63.43 25.23
CA THR A 87 13.20 -63.09 26.59
C THR A 87 12.60 -61.69 26.73
N ASN A 88 12.76 -60.83 25.71
CA ASN A 88 12.52 -59.38 25.80
C ASN A 88 13.31 -58.66 26.92
N GLY A 89 14.28 -59.34 27.55
CA GLY A 89 15.13 -58.76 28.58
C GLY A 89 16.13 -57.77 28.00
N TYR A 90 16.45 -56.72 28.77
CA TYR A 90 17.46 -55.73 28.37
C TYR A 90 18.85 -56.36 28.27
N VAL A 91 19.54 -56.07 27.17
CA VAL A 91 20.92 -56.53 27.00
C VAL A 91 21.84 -55.81 27.99
N ALA A 92 22.64 -56.58 28.74
CA ALA A 92 23.50 -56.07 29.81
C ALA A 92 24.80 -55.39 29.33
N GLY A 93 25.23 -55.61 28.08
CA GLY A 93 26.49 -55.07 27.56
C GLY A 93 26.69 -55.24 26.06
N GLY A 94 27.83 -54.75 25.56
CA GLY A 94 28.14 -54.70 24.12
C GLY A 94 28.13 -53.27 23.58
N LYS A 95 28.33 -53.11 22.26
CA LYS A 95 28.49 -51.81 21.60
C LYS A 95 27.42 -51.60 20.53
N VAL A 96 26.90 -50.38 20.44
CA VAL A 96 26.00 -49.93 19.38
C VAL A 96 26.69 -48.84 18.56
N ALA A 97 26.74 -49.03 17.24
CA ALA A 97 27.17 -48.01 16.29
C ALA A 97 25.96 -47.21 15.81
N PHE A 98 26.00 -45.89 15.97
CA PHE A 98 25.00 -44.96 15.44
C PHE A 98 25.44 -44.44 14.08
N LYS A 99 24.51 -44.40 13.11
CA LYS A 99 24.75 -43.88 11.76
C LYS A 99 23.74 -42.81 11.40
N VAL A 100 24.21 -41.75 10.73
CA VAL A 100 23.37 -40.70 10.14
C VAL A 100 23.58 -40.72 8.63
N ASN A 101 22.50 -40.92 7.86
CA ASN A 101 22.55 -41.15 6.40
C ASN A 101 23.58 -42.23 5.99
N GLY A 102 23.66 -43.32 6.76
CA GLY A 102 24.58 -44.44 6.49
C GLY A 102 26.01 -44.25 6.99
N ILE A 103 26.41 -43.04 7.40
CA ILE A 103 27.76 -42.75 7.93
C ILE A 103 27.78 -42.97 9.45
N THR A 104 28.70 -43.77 9.96
CA THR A 104 28.89 -43.96 11.41
C THR A 104 29.33 -42.66 12.06
N VAL A 105 28.52 -42.15 12.97
CA VAL A 105 28.80 -40.91 13.71
C VAL A 105 29.39 -41.17 15.08
N GLY A 106 29.21 -42.37 15.63
CA GLY A 106 29.78 -42.74 16.91
C GLY A 106 29.39 -44.15 17.36
N VAL A 107 30.10 -44.64 18.37
CA VAL A 107 29.85 -45.93 19.01
C VAL A 107 29.68 -45.70 20.51
N SER A 108 28.72 -46.37 21.12
CA SER A 108 28.47 -46.29 22.55
C SER A 108 28.24 -47.67 23.15
N THR A 109 28.65 -47.86 24.40
CA THR A 109 28.42 -49.08 25.16
C THR A 109 26.99 -49.13 25.68
N ILE A 110 26.45 -50.35 25.80
CA ILE A 110 25.12 -50.57 26.37
C ILE A 110 25.21 -50.55 27.90
N THR A 111 24.31 -49.79 28.54
CA THR A 111 24.03 -49.82 29.97
C THR A 111 22.52 -49.99 30.16
N ASN A 112 22.10 -51.03 30.89
CA ASN A 112 20.68 -51.35 31.13
C ASN A 112 19.84 -51.39 29.83
N GLY A 113 20.33 -52.10 28.81
CA GLY A 113 19.65 -52.25 27.52
C GLY A 113 19.66 -51.01 26.63
N LYS A 114 20.29 -49.91 27.02
CA LYS A 114 20.34 -48.68 26.23
C LYS A 114 21.75 -48.23 25.93
N ALA A 115 21.96 -47.75 24.71
CA ALA A 115 23.17 -47.04 24.31
C ALA A 115 22.84 -45.56 24.06
N TYR A 116 23.67 -44.66 24.57
CA TYR A 116 23.52 -43.21 24.44
C TYR A 116 24.70 -42.60 23.72
N TYR A 117 24.46 -41.78 22.70
CA TYR A 117 25.53 -41.06 22.00
C TYR A 117 25.14 -39.60 21.75
N THR A 118 25.97 -38.67 22.20
CA THR A 118 25.76 -37.24 21.96
C THR A 118 26.35 -36.86 20.61
N TYR A 119 25.49 -36.48 19.67
CA TYR A 119 25.87 -36.10 18.32
C TYR A 119 25.78 -34.58 18.12
N SER A 120 26.83 -33.98 17.55
CA SER A 120 26.83 -32.55 17.21
C SER A 120 26.27 -32.31 15.81
N THR A 121 25.32 -31.38 15.68
CA THR A 121 24.67 -31.07 14.40
C THR A 121 25.24 -29.83 13.72
N LYS A 122 26.41 -29.34 14.15
CA LYS A 122 27.07 -28.13 13.62
C LYS A 122 27.24 -28.12 12.10
N ASN A 123 27.47 -29.28 11.50
CA ASN A 123 27.76 -29.42 10.07
C ASN A 123 26.55 -29.91 9.26
N LEU A 124 25.35 -29.99 9.87
CA LEU A 124 24.12 -30.37 9.18
C LEU A 124 23.27 -29.15 8.85
N SER A 125 22.63 -29.17 7.69
CA SER A 125 21.63 -28.18 7.31
C SER A 125 20.25 -28.59 7.86
N PRO A 126 19.27 -27.68 7.95
CA PRO A 126 17.92 -28.11 8.32
C PRO A 126 17.34 -29.06 7.30
N GLY A 127 16.66 -30.08 7.79
CA GLY A 127 16.24 -31.22 6.98
C GLY A 127 15.99 -32.45 7.83
N THR A 128 15.65 -33.55 7.16
CA THR A 128 15.43 -34.85 7.82
C THR A 128 16.50 -35.83 7.37
N TYR A 129 17.17 -36.42 8.34
CA TYR A 129 18.28 -37.36 8.13
C TYR A 129 17.86 -38.75 8.60
N LYS A 130 18.25 -39.79 7.86
CA LYS A 130 18.06 -41.18 8.28
C LYS A 130 18.94 -41.43 9.49
N LEU A 131 18.36 -41.97 10.56
CA LEU A 131 19.05 -42.36 11.78
C LEU A 131 18.97 -43.88 11.92
N GLN A 132 20.14 -44.52 12.03
CA GLN A 132 20.25 -45.96 12.10
C GLN A 132 21.13 -46.34 13.30
N ALA A 133 20.87 -47.52 13.87
CA ALA A 133 21.66 -48.09 14.95
C ALA A 133 21.92 -49.57 14.67
N THR A 134 23.16 -50.01 14.86
CA THR A 134 23.57 -51.41 14.68
C THR A 134 24.23 -51.90 15.97
N PHE A 135 23.69 -52.96 16.55
CA PHE A 135 24.31 -53.67 17.65
C PHE A 135 25.38 -54.62 17.13
N GLY A 136 26.60 -54.53 17.67
CA GLY A 136 27.77 -55.30 17.23
C GLY A 136 27.79 -56.76 17.67
N GLY A 137 26.80 -57.21 18.45
CA GLY A 137 26.78 -58.55 19.04
C GLY A 137 27.76 -58.68 20.22
N THR A 138 27.73 -59.85 20.86
CA THR A 138 28.68 -60.28 21.91
C THR A 138 29.10 -61.73 21.65
N SER A 139 29.83 -62.34 22.59
CA SER A 139 30.07 -63.79 22.58
C SER A 139 28.76 -64.60 22.63
N SER A 140 27.73 -64.10 23.31
CA SER A 140 26.43 -64.78 23.52
C SER A 140 25.25 -64.21 22.72
N LEU A 141 25.41 -63.06 22.05
CA LEU A 141 24.34 -62.38 21.32
C LEU A 141 24.72 -62.10 19.86
N TYR A 142 23.79 -62.31 18.93
CA TYR A 142 23.97 -61.95 17.52
C TYR A 142 23.98 -60.42 17.30
N THR A 143 24.51 -60.00 16.15
CA THR A 143 24.35 -58.63 15.66
C THR A 143 22.90 -58.38 15.27
N SER A 144 22.47 -57.12 15.32
CA SER A 144 21.15 -56.72 14.82
C SER A 144 21.14 -55.25 14.40
N GLN A 145 20.21 -54.90 13.52
CA GLN A 145 20.04 -53.54 13.02
C GLN A 145 18.63 -53.03 13.32
N ALA A 146 18.55 -51.78 13.76
CA ALA A 146 17.28 -51.15 14.07
C ALA A 146 16.51 -50.82 12.78
N PRO A 147 15.17 -50.83 12.82
CA PRO A 147 14.37 -50.09 11.86
C PRO A 147 14.87 -48.64 11.75
N THR A 148 14.81 -48.06 10.55
CA THR A 148 15.31 -46.69 10.33
C THR A 148 14.45 -45.68 11.10
N GLY A 149 15.09 -44.91 11.98
CA GLY A 149 14.52 -43.72 12.58
C GLY A 149 14.93 -42.45 11.82
N TYR A 150 14.54 -41.29 12.35
CA TYR A 150 14.81 -40.00 11.73
C TYR A 150 15.34 -38.96 12.73
N LEU A 151 16.37 -38.24 12.30
CA LEU A 151 16.87 -37.04 12.94
C LEU A 151 16.42 -35.81 12.14
N LYS A 152 15.52 -35.01 12.70
CA LYS A 152 15.03 -33.77 12.10
C LYS A 152 15.81 -32.58 12.64
N ILE A 153 16.51 -31.85 11.77
CA ILE A 153 17.21 -30.62 12.09
C ILE A 153 16.31 -29.44 11.74
N GLN A 154 15.97 -28.61 12.73
CA GLN A 154 15.15 -27.40 12.57
C GLN A 154 16.03 -26.14 12.48
N PRO A 155 15.63 -25.13 11.69
CA PRO A 155 16.29 -23.83 11.72
C PRO A 155 16.09 -23.14 13.08
N LEU A 156 17.02 -22.26 13.47
CA LEU A 156 16.95 -21.51 14.73
C LEU A 156 15.66 -20.68 14.79
N ALA A 157 15.03 -20.71 15.97
CA ALA A 157 13.84 -19.91 16.24
C ALA A 157 14.19 -18.42 16.28
N THR A 158 13.37 -17.59 15.63
CA THR A 158 13.60 -16.13 15.54
C THR A 158 12.54 -15.32 16.28
N LYS A 159 12.94 -14.14 16.74
CA LYS A 159 12.09 -13.13 17.36
C LYS A 159 12.28 -11.80 16.62
N ILE A 160 11.16 -11.12 16.34
CA ILE A 160 11.15 -9.81 15.70
C ILE A 160 10.59 -8.79 16.68
N SER A 161 11.27 -7.65 16.81
CA SER A 161 10.75 -6.44 17.46
C SER A 161 10.51 -5.39 16.40
N VAL A 162 9.27 -4.90 16.28
CA VAL A 162 8.89 -3.83 15.36
C VAL A 162 8.76 -2.54 16.16
N ALA A 163 9.43 -1.47 15.73
CA ALA A 163 9.34 -0.19 16.43
C ALA A 163 7.96 0.43 16.24
N LYS A 164 7.37 0.93 17.34
CA LYS A 164 6.24 1.86 17.26
C LYS A 164 6.73 3.17 16.67
N VAL A 165 6.01 3.71 15.70
CA VAL A 165 6.35 4.99 15.06
C VAL A 165 5.20 5.96 15.27
N THR A 166 5.49 7.17 15.74
CA THR A 166 4.51 8.27 15.83
C THR A 166 5.02 9.43 14.99
N SER A 167 4.18 10.02 14.14
CA SER A 167 4.60 11.07 13.20
C SER A 167 3.46 12.01 12.81
N THR A 168 3.77 13.30 12.67
CA THR A 168 2.96 14.31 11.95
C THR A 168 3.38 14.46 10.48
N SER A 169 4.48 13.81 10.09
CA SER A 169 5.15 13.93 8.79
C SER A 169 4.68 12.89 7.76
N LYS A 170 4.77 13.30 6.49
CA LYS A 170 4.46 12.50 5.30
C LYS A 170 5.49 11.39 5.04
N LYS A 171 6.75 11.52 5.48
CA LYS A 171 7.77 10.48 5.32
C LYS A 171 8.18 9.95 6.68
N VAL A 172 8.05 8.64 6.89
CA VAL A 172 8.36 7.96 8.15
C VAL A 172 9.31 6.79 7.93
N THR A 173 10.22 6.55 8.87
CA THR A 173 11.12 5.39 8.81
C THR A 173 10.59 4.28 9.71
N LEU A 174 10.18 3.17 9.11
CA LEU A 174 9.76 1.97 9.83
C LEU A 174 11.00 1.13 10.12
N LYS A 175 11.10 0.59 11.34
CA LYS A 175 12.29 -0.14 11.81
C LYS A 175 11.90 -1.46 12.44
N ALA A 176 12.75 -2.47 12.25
CA ALA A 176 12.64 -3.76 12.88
C ALA A 176 14.00 -4.28 13.35
N THR A 177 13.98 -5.03 14.44
CA THR A 177 15.11 -5.79 14.97
C THR A 177 14.77 -7.27 14.98
N ILE A 178 15.66 -8.11 14.46
CA ILE A 178 15.51 -9.55 14.30
C ILE A 178 16.64 -10.23 15.05
N VAL A 179 16.30 -11.12 15.98
CA VAL A 179 17.23 -11.84 16.84
C VAL A 179 16.89 -13.32 16.92
N ASP A 180 17.87 -14.13 17.32
CA ASP A 180 17.65 -15.50 17.81
C ASP A 180 16.80 -15.44 19.08
N SER A 181 15.72 -16.22 19.13
CA SER A 181 14.76 -16.18 20.24
C SER A 181 15.32 -16.75 21.55
N THR A 182 16.41 -17.52 21.50
CA THR A 182 16.98 -18.23 22.66
C THR A 182 18.05 -17.42 23.38
N ASN A 183 18.79 -16.57 22.67
CA ASN A 183 19.95 -15.87 23.20
C ASN A 183 20.02 -14.38 22.83
N ASN A 184 19.01 -13.86 22.13
CA ASN A 184 18.91 -12.47 21.66
C ASN A 184 20.08 -11.99 20.78
N LYS A 185 20.89 -12.89 20.21
CA LYS A 185 21.93 -12.50 19.25
C LYS A 185 21.29 -11.98 17.97
N TYR A 186 21.89 -10.94 17.41
CA TYR A 186 21.46 -10.36 16.15
C TYR A 186 21.60 -11.37 15.01
N ILE A 187 20.54 -11.47 14.21
CA ILE A 187 20.56 -12.28 13.01
C ILE A 187 21.12 -11.45 11.87
N ASN A 188 22.15 -11.95 11.20
CA ASN A 188 22.68 -11.37 9.97
C ASN A 188 22.12 -12.12 8.77
N GLY A 189 21.67 -11.36 7.76
CA GLY A 189 21.20 -11.91 6.49
C GLY A 189 19.72 -12.26 6.44
N GLY A 190 19.24 -12.42 5.20
CA GLY A 190 17.83 -12.56 4.85
C GLY A 190 17.13 -11.22 4.61
N LYS A 191 15.87 -11.31 4.22
CA LYS A 191 15.05 -10.19 3.76
C LYS A 191 13.75 -10.10 4.56
N VAL A 192 13.33 -8.89 4.88
CA VAL A 192 12.02 -8.62 5.49
C VAL A 192 11.10 -7.92 4.51
N ALA A 193 9.80 -8.19 4.62
CA ALA A 193 8.75 -7.41 4.01
C ALA A 193 8.12 -6.50 5.07
N PHE A 194 8.05 -5.19 4.78
CA PHE A 194 7.31 -4.24 5.59
C PHE A 194 5.91 -4.06 5.02
N LYS A 195 4.92 -4.05 5.90
CA LYS A 195 3.51 -3.85 5.55
C LYS A 195 2.87 -2.79 6.42
N VAL A 196 1.98 -2.01 5.84
CA VAL A 196 1.09 -1.07 6.55
C VAL A 196 -0.35 -1.49 6.28
N ASN A 197 -1.13 -1.78 7.33
CA ASN A 197 -2.49 -2.34 7.25
C ASN A 197 -2.60 -3.53 6.27
N GLY A 198 -1.66 -4.47 6.33
CA GLY A 198 -1.64 -5.67 5.50
C GLY A 198 -1.08 -5.48 4.08
N LYS A 199 -1.01 -4.24 3.56
CA LYS A 199 -0.41 -3.94 2.25
C LYS A 199 1.11 -3.90 2.35
N THR A 200 1.81 -4.68 1.53
CA THR A 200 3.28 -4.61 1.41
C THR A 200 3.69 -3.26 0.82
N ILE A 201 4.55 -2.54 1.54
CA ILE A 201 5.09 -1.25 1.10
C ILE A 201 6.49 -1.38 0.50
N GLY A 202 7.17 -2.50 0.78
CA GLY A 202 8.49 -2.79 0.23
C GLY A 202 9.23 -3.83 1.05
N TYR A 203 10.48 -4.05 0.68
CA TYR A 203 11.35 -5.03 1.29
C TYR A 203 12.72 -4.44 1.61
N SER A 204 13.39 -4.98 2.61
CA SER A 204 14.75 -4.57 2.98
C SER A 204 15.56 -5.74 3.52
N ASN A 205 16.87 -5.65 3.35
CA ASN A 205 17.82 -6.64 3.88
C ASN A 205 18.07 -6.40 5.38
N ILE A 206 18.54 -7.44 6.07
CA ILE A 206 18.91 -7.37 7.48
C ILE A 206 20.43 -7.23 7.61
N THR A 207 20.87 -6.17 8.31
CA THR A 207 22.27 -5.92 8.65
C THR A 207 22.38 -5.74 10.16
N GLN A 208 23.23 -6.54 10.83
CA GLN A 208 23.40 -6.51 12.30
C GLN A 208 22.06 -6.64 13.04
N GLY A 209 21.20 -7.55 12.60
CA GLY A 209 19.87 -7.75 13.18
C GLY A 209 18.89 -6.61 12.95
N LYS A 210 19.25 -5.55 12.21
CA LYS A 210 18.41 -4.38 12.00
C LYS A 210 17.95 -4.29 10.55
N SER A 211 16.75 -3.78 10.34
CA SER A 211 16.22 -3.47 9.02
C SER A 211 15.28 -2.27 9.08
N SER A 212 15.23 -1.49 8.00
CA SER A 212 14.39 -0.30 7.92
C SER A 212 13.96 0.05 6.50
N ILE A 213 12.83 0.74 6.38
CA ILE A 213 12.33 1.28 5.11
C ILE A 213 11.71 2.66 5.34
N VAL A 214 11.85 3.57 4.37
CA VAL A 214 11.14 4.85 4.34
C VAL A 214 9.77 4.63 3.71
N TYR A 215 8.73 5.11 4.36
CA TYR A 215 7.34 5.02 3.93
C TYR A 215 6.72 6.40 3.74
N ASP A 216 6.05 6.62 2.62
CA ASP A 216 5.23 7.80 2.37
C ASP A 216 3.82 7.61 2.95
N ALA A 217 3.59 8.22 4.10
CA ALA A 217 2.34 8.26 4.84
C ALA A 217 1.44 9.45 4.46
N SER A 218 1.76 10.24 3.42
CA SER A 218 0.97 11.41 3.00
C SER A 218 -0.50 11.10 2.73
N GLY A 219 -0.80 9.90 2.24
CA GLY A 219 -2.18 9.47 1.96
C GLY A 219 -3.02 9.14 3.18
N LEU A 220 -2.43 9.04 4.38
CA LEU A 220 -3.09 8.60 5.60
C LEU A 220 -3.71 9.78 6.38
N TYR A 221 -4.88 9.54 6.97
CA TYR A 221 -5.50 10.45 7.94
C TYR A 221 -4.84 10.28 9.31
N GLY A 222 -5.16 11.17 10.25
CA GLY A 222 -4.81 10.94 11.66
C GLY A 222 -5.41 9.61 12.15
N GLY A 223 -4.60 8.77 12.79
CA GLY A 223 -5.05 7.46 13.24
C GLY A 223 -3.93 6.48 13.57
N SER A 224 -4.33 5.27 13.95
CA SER A 224 -3.42 4.16 14.27
C SER A 224 -3.50 3.08 13.19
N TYR A 225 -2.34 2.72 12.66
CA TYR A 225 -2.16 1.79 11.55
C TYR A 225 -1.26 0.63 12.00
N ASN A 226 -1.54 -0.59 11.55
CA ASN A 226 -0.71 -1.75 11.83
C ASN A 226 0.56 -1.71 10.96
N ILE A 227 1.73 -1.76 11.59
CA ILE A 227 3.01 -2.07 10.92
C ILE A 227 3.26 -3.55 11.14
N THR A 228 3.27 -4.34 10.07
CA THR A 228 3.65 -5.76 10.15
C THR A 228 4.98 -5.95 9.43
N VAL A 229 5.91 -6.63 10.09
CA VAL A 229 7.20 -7.00 9.51
C VAL A 229 7.26 -8.51 9.42
N LYS A 230 7.44 -9.02 8.21
CA LYS A 230 7.56 -10.45 7.93
C LYS A 230 8.97 -10.77 7.49
N TYR A 231 9.71 -11.50 8.32
CA TYR A 231 11.00 -12.06 7.97
C TYR A 231 10.80 -13.36 7.20
N GLY A 232 11.40 -13.45 6.01
CA GLY A 232 11.30 -14.63 5.15
C GLY A 232 12.05 -15.86 5.67
N GLY A 233 12.87 -15.73 6.71
CA GLY A 233 13.78 -16.78 7.15
C GLY A 233 15.04 -16.87 6.28
N THR A 234 15.93 -17.76 6.68
CA THR A 234 17.07 -18.26 5.87
C THR A 234 17.13 -19.77 6.03
N LYS A 235 18.15 -20.43 5.43
CA LYS A 235 18.43 -21.83 5.73
C LYS A 235 18.71 -22.05 7.22
N GLN A 236 19.29 -21.08 7.92
CA GLN A 236 19.69 -21.21 9.32
C GLN A 236 18.60 -20.73 10.29
N ASN A 237 17.74 -19.80 9.87
CA ASN A 237 16.82 -19.09 10.73
C ASN A 237 15.37 -19.23 10.24
N SER A 238 14.47 -19.55 11.16
CA SER A 238 13.04 -19.68 10.86
C SER A 238 12.40 -18.35 10.48
N ALA A 239 11.45 -18.40 9.55
CA ALA A 239 10.61 -17.27 9.21
C ALA A 239 9.72 -16.87 10.40
N LYS A 240 9.42 -15.57 10.52
CA LYS A 240 8.57 -15.04 11.59
C LYS A 240 7.91 -13.74 11.14
N GLU A 241 6.83 -13.37 11.82
CA GLU A 241 6.21 -12.06 11.68
C GLU A 241 5.92 -11.45 13.05
N ALA A 242 5.93 -10.12 13.10
CA ALA A 242 5.52 -9.34 14.25
C ALA A 242 4.82 -8.07 13.79
N THR A 243 3.96 -7.53 14.65
CA THR A 243 3.17 -6.33 14.37
C THR A 243 3.33 -5.30 15.48
N ASN A 244 3.37 -4.02 15.12
CA ASN A 244 3.26 -2.89 16.04
C ASN A 244 2.45 -1.76 15.35
N LYS A 245 2.50 -0.52 15.86
CA LYS A 245 1.67 0.59 15.40
C LYS A 245 2.49 1.72 14.76
N LEU A 246 1.98 2.22 13.64
CA LEU A 246 2.25 3.55 13.10
C LEU A 246 1.11 4.45 13.55
N ILE A 247 1.42 5.54 14.24
CA ILE A 247 0.45 6.55 14.68
C ILE A 247 0.70 7.81 13.86
N ILE A 248 -0.27 8.17 13.01
CA ILE A 248 -0.28 9.45 12.32
C ILE A 248 -1.05 10.44 13.20
N THR A 249 -0.38 11.52 13.60
CA THR A 249 -0.99 12.57 14.42
C THR A 249 -1.26 13.82 13.58
N VAL A 250 -2.34 14.50 13.93
CA VAL A 250 -2.67 15.83 13.40
C VAL A 250 -2.43 16.84 14.52
N PRO A 251 -1.75 17.98 14.26
CA PRO A 251 -1.64 19.05 15.24
C PRO A 251 -3.02 19.43 15.81
N SER A 252 -3.07 19.68 17.12
CA SER A 252 -4.34 20.02 17.80
C SER A 252 -4.88 21.40 17.43
N SER A 253 -4.07 22.24 16.77
CA SER A 253 -4.47 23.56 16.32
C SER A 253 -3.54 24.10 15.23
N PHE A 254 -4.02 25.10 14.48
CA PHE A 254 -3.36 25.68 13.31
C PHE A 254 -3.43 27.21 13.32
N THR A 255 -2.57 27.88 12.56
CA THR A 255 -2.58 29.34 12.44
C THR A 255 -3.64 29.81 11.44
N PHE A 256 -4.00 31.10 11.53
CA PHE A 256 -4.87 31.76 10.56
C PHE A 256 -4.39 31.57 9.11
N ASN A 257 -3.08 31.77 8.85
CA ASN A 257 -2.53 31.66 7.49
C ASN A 257 -2.64 30.23 6.95
N GLN A 258 -2.32 29.21 7.76
CA GLN A 258 -2.47 27.81 7.34
C GLN A 258 -3.91 27.49 6.93
N VAL A 259 -4.90 27.97 7.70
CA VAL A 259 -6.32 27.79 7.37
C VAL A 259 -6.71 28.59 6.13
N LYS A 260 -6.25 29.84 6.01
CA LYS A 260 -6.53 30.69 4.85
C LYS A 260 -5.99 30.09 3.56
N ASP A 261 -4.75 29.62 3.53
CA ASP A 261 -4.13 29.05 2.32
C ASP A 261 -4.93 27.83 1.81
N VAL A 262 -5.37 26.97 2.73
CA VAL A 262 -6.23 25.83 2.38
C VAL A 262 -7.62 26.28 1.93
N ALA A 263 -8.20 27.31 2.55
CA ALA A 263 -9.49 27.86 2.15
C ALA A 263 -9.44 28.39 0.71
N VAL A 264 -8.37 29.10 0.35
CA VAL A 264 -8.12 29.60 -1.00
C VAL A 264 -7.99 28.45 -2.00
N SER A 265 -7.18 27.44 -1.70
CA SER A 265 -7.03 26.26 -2.56
C SER A 265 -8.34 25.47 -2.72
N LEU A 266 -9.10 25.31 -1.64
CA LEU A 266 -10.38 24.58 -1.67
C LEU A 266 -11.45 25.34 -2.44
N ARG A 267 -11.52 26.67 -2.29
CA ARG A 267 -12.36 27.55 -3.13
C ARG A 267 -12.09 27.29 -4.61
N THR A 268 -10.82 27.36 -5.00
CA THR A 268 -10.37 27.15 -6.37
C THR A 268 -10.79 25.78 -6.92
N LYS A 269 -10.70 24.72 -6.11
CA LYS A 269 -11.12 23.37 -6.52
C LYS A 269 -12.63 23.25 -6.74
N TYR A 270 -13.43 23.84 -5.86
CA TYR A 270 -14.89 23.90 -6.08
C TYR A 270 -15.21 24.72 -7.34
N GLU A 271 -14.56 25.87 -7.54
CA GLU A 271 -14.71 26.67 -8.76
C GLU A 271 -14.21 25.97 -10.03
N ALA A 272 -13.45 24.88 -9.90
CA ALA A 272 -13.08 23.97 -11.00
C ALA A 272 -14.02 22.75 -11.08
N ASN A 273 -15.24 22.86 -10.55
CA ASN A 273 -16.28 21.84 -10.50
C ASN A 273 -15.93 20.55 -9.71
N ASN A 274 -14.86 20.53 -8.92
CA ASN A 274 -14.46 19.34 -8.16
C ASN A 274 -15.21 19.23 -6.82
N ILE A 275 -15.69 18.03 -6.49
CA ILE A 275 -16.13 17.71 -5.12
C ILE A 275 -14.93 17.15 -4.34
N VAL A 276 -14.53 17.88 -3.30
CA VAL A 276 -13.34 17.57 -2.51
C VAL A 276 -13.75 16.99 -1.16
N ASN A 277 -13.19 15.81 -0.83
CA ASN A 277 -13.49 15.12 0.44
C ASN A 277 -12.39 15.29 1.50
N TYR A 278 -11.21 15.80 1.12
CA TYR A 278 -10.10 16.05 2.03
C TYR A 278 -9.25 17.23 1.59
N VAL A 279 -8.55 17.82 2.54
CA VAL A 279 -7.54 18.85 2.31
C VAL A 279 -6.25 18.52 3.07
N TYR A 280 -5.15 19.13 2.64
CA TYR A 280 -3.89 19.07 3.37
C TYR A 280 -3.70 20.36 4.14
N LEU A 281 -3.69 20.28 5.46
CA LEU A 281 -3.35 21.39 6.33
C LEU A 281 -1.90 21.21 6.79
N SER A 282 -1.00 21.96 6.14
CA SER A 282 0.45 21.69 6.17
C SER A 282 0.77 20.25 5.72
N SER A 283 1.26 19.39 6.61
CA SER A 283 1.56 17.99 6.28
C SER A 283 0.40 17.03 6.53
N SER A 284 -0.64 17.46 7.25
CA SER A 284 -1.71 16.58 7.71
C SER A 284 -2.86 16.52 6.72
N LYS A 285 -3.25 15.31 6.34
CA LYS A 285 -4.49 15.06 5.59
C LYS A 285 -5.68 15.10 6.56
N ILE A 286 -6.61 16.01 6.33
CA ILE A 286 -7.84 16.14 7.15
C ILE A 286 -9.07 16.05 6.25
N ALA A 287 -10.18 15.59 6.82
CA ALA A 287 -11.43 15.52 6.08
C ALA A 287 -12.04 16.92 5.95
N VAL A 288 -12.81 17.18 4.89
CA VAL A 288 -13.38 18.51 4.65
C VAL A 288 -14.40 18.91 5.72
N GLN A 289 -15.12 17.94 6.31
CA GLN A 289 -16.01 18.24 7.44
C GLN A 289 -15.25 18.71 8.69
N ASP A 290 -14.01 18.26 8.89
CA ASP A 290 -13.17 18.69 10.00
C ASP A 290 -12.68 20.14 9.78
N PHE A 291 -12.57 20.55 8.52
CA PHE A 291 -12.12 21.88 8.13
C PHE A 291 -13.22 22.95 8.21
N LEU A 292 -14.49 22.59 8.03
CA LEU A 292 -15.65 23.49 8.15
C LEU A 292 -15.66 24.33 9.45
N PRO A 293 -15.54 23.74 10.67
CA PRO A 293 -15.50 24.52 11.90
C PRO A 293 -14.22 25.36 12.03
N MET A 294 -13.12 24.97 11.38
CA MET A 294 -11.90 25.77 11.35
C MET A 294 -12.07 27.06 10.54
N LEU A 295 -12.77 26.97 9.40
CA LEU A 295 -13.18 28.16 8.62
C LEU A 295 -14.08 29.09 9.45
N ALA A 296 -15.10 28.52 10.11
CA ALA A 296 -16.03 29.27 10.95
C ALA A 296 -15.31 29.94 12.13
N GLN A 297 -14.40 29.22 12.81
CA GLN A 297 -13.61 29.78 13.91
C GLN A 297 -12.67 30.90 13.42
N ALA A 298 -12.06 30.76 12.25
CA ALA A 298 -11.23 31.81 11.67
C ALA A 298 -12.04 33.11 11.45
N VAL A 299 -13.25 33.00 10.90
CA VAL A 299 -14.18 34.14 10.73
C VAL A 299 -14.50 34.82 12.06
N VAL A 300 -14.85 34.04 13.09
CA VAL A 300 -15.14 34.56 14.43
C VAL A 300 -13.91 35.25 15.03
N ASN A 301 -12.73 34.63 14.91
CA ASN A 301 -11.48 35.19 15.40
C ASN A 301 -11.13 36.53 14.74
N ILE A 302 -11.33 36.67 13.41
CA ILE A 302 -11.12 37.95 12.72
C ILE A 302 -12.05 39.01 13.32
N LYS A 303 -13.36 38.71 13.41
CA LYS A 303 -14.34 39.67 13.92
C LYS A 303 -14.04 40.10 15.35
N SER A 304 -13.56 39.20 16.19
CA SER A 304 -13.20 39.48 17.58
C SER A 304 -11.77 40.01 17.77
N ARG A 305 -11.04 40.31 16.68
CA ARG A 305 -9.62 40.75 16.72
C ARG A 305 -8.68 39.77 17.43
N LYS A 306 -8.94 38.46 17.27
CA LYS A 306 -8.21 37.33 17.89
C LYS A 306 -7.55 36.40 16.85
N SER A 307 -7.25 36.89 15.65
CA SER A 307 -6.66 36.08 14.56
C SER A 307 -5.27 35.50 14.88
N SER A 308 -4.57 35.99 15.92
CA SER A 308 -3.32 35.40 16.41
C SER A 308 -3.55 34.11 17.22
N GLN A 309 -4.76 33.88 17.74
CA GLN A 309 -5.08 32.64 18.44
C GLN A 309 -5.11 31.48 17.45
N LYS A 310 -4.50 30.35 17.86
CA LYS A 310 -4.52 29.14 17.05
C LYS A 310 -5.95 28.60 16.98
N ILE A 311 -6.33 28.18 15.78
CA ILE A 311 -7.64 27.60 15.47
C ILE A 311 -7.58 26.10 15.82
N PRO A 312 -8.41 25.61 16.75
CA PRO A 312 -8.39 24.21 17.17
C PRO A 312 -8.83 23.27 16.05
N TYR A 313 -8.26 22.07 16.05
CA TYR A 313 -8.66 20.96 15.19
C TYR A 313 -9.38 19.89 15.99
N HIS A 314 -10.50 19.42 15.46
CA HIS A 314 -11.26 18.29 15.96
C HIS A 314 -11.76 17.47 14.78
N SER A 315 -11.93 16.16 14.99
CA SER A 315 -12.53 15.28 13.99
C SER A 315 -14.04 15.21 14.19
N TYR A 316 -14.78 15.28 13.08
CA TYR A 316 -16.23 15.26 13.02
C TYR A 316 -16.73 14.26 11.97
N ALA A 317 -17.91 13.71 12.21
CA ALA A 317 -18.59 12.91 11.21
C ALA A 317 -19.13 13.79 10.08
N ALA A 318 -19.01 13.33 8.83
CA ALA A 318 -19.68 13.97 7.68
C ALA A 318 -21.22 13.88 7.83
N PRO A 319 -22.00 14.82 7.27
CA PRO A 319 -23.45 14.69 7.28
C PRO A 319 -23.87 13.58 6.32
N THR A 320 -24.98 12.90 6.62
CA THR A 320 -25.53 11.84 5.75
C THR A 320 -26.20 12.38 4.49
N SER A 321 -26.51 13.68 4.45
CA SER A 321 -27.08 14.38 3.30
C SER A 321 -26.96 15.89 3.49
N GLN A 322 -27.27 16.67 2.45
CA GLN A 322 -27.33 18.12 2.51
C GLN A 322 -28.71 18.65 2.07
N ASN A 323 -29.05 19.86 2.49
CA ASN A 323 -30.23 20.57 1.99
C ASN A 323 -29.85 22.02 1.65
N ASP A 324 -29.75 22.34 0.37
CA ASP A 324 -29.45 23.69 -0.10
C ASP A 324 -30.66 24.30 -0.82
N THR A 325 -31.24 25.33 -0.21
CA THR A 325 -32.39 26.08 -0.77
C THR A 325 -32.06 27.54 -1.00
N ILE A 326 -30.77 27.88 -1.09
CA ILE A 326 -30.32 29.26 -1.27
C ILE A 326 -30.92 29.86 -2.54
N LYS A 327 -31.49 31.05 -2.38
CA LYS A 327 -31.78 31.99 -3.46
C LYS A 327 -30.58 32.94 -3.60
N LYS A 328 -30.20 33.27 -4.84
CA LYS A 328 -29.06 34.16 -5.12
C LYS A 328 -29.20 35.48 -4.34
N GLY A 329 -28.12 35.89 -3.68
CA GLY A 329 -28.09 37.17 -2.99
C GLY A 329 -26.96 37.26 -1.96
N ASN A 330 -26.70 38.49 -1.50
CA ASN A 330 -25.69 38.75 -0.49
C ASN A 330 -26.20 38.41 0.91
N ILE A 331 -25.31 37.84 1.72
CA ILE A 331 -25.34 37.91 3.18
C ILE A 331 -24.23 38.86 3.66
N TYR A 332 -24.43 39.50 4.81
CA TYR A 332 -23.52 40.54 5.31
C TYR A 332 -22.71 40.06 6.52
N THR A 333 -21.69 40.82 6.93
CA THR A 333 -20.76 40.48 8.01
C THR A 333 -21.42 39.94 9.28
N SER A 334 -22.50 40.56 9.76
CA SER A 334 -23.22 40.12 10.96
C SER A 334 -23.81 38.71 10.79
N GLU A 335 -24.41 38.43 9.65
CA GLU A 335 -24.97 37.12 9.31
C GLU A 335 -23.87 36.07 9.06
N ILE A 336 -22.77 36.45 8.41
CA ILE A 336 -21.59 35.58 8.21
C ILE A 336 -21.03 35.09 9.56
N VAL A 337 -20.93 36.00 10.54
CA VAL A 337 -20.48 35.68 11.90
C VAL A 337 -21.50 34.84 12.66
N SER A 338 -22.79 35.17 12.56
CA SER A 338 -23.88 34.38 13.16
C SER A 338 -23.93 32.94 12.62
N LEU A 339 -23.85 32.78 11.30
CA LEU A 339 -23.73 31.50 10.60
C LEU A 339 -22.53 30.70 11.14
N SER A 340 -21.36 31.34 11.25
CA SER A 340 -20.13 30.71 11.75
C SER A 340 -20.28 30.21 13.19
N ASN A 341 -20.86 31.02 14.08
CA ASN A 341 -21.14 30.61 15.47
C ASN A 341 -22.11 29.43 15.56
N ARG A 342 -23.13 29.39 14.69
CA ARG A 342 -24.10 28.29 14.63
C ARG A 342 -23.47 26.99 14.14
N ILE A 343 -22.56 27.06 13.16
CA ILE A 343 -21.74 25.91 12.73
C ILE A 343 -20.92 25.38 13.91
N LEU A 344 -20.17 26.26 14.58
CA LEU A 344 -19.33 25.87 15.73
C LEU A 344 -20.16 25.21 16.84
N THR A 345 -21.31 25.80 17.18
CA THR A 345 -22.24 25.29 18.20
C THR A 345 -22.83 23.93 17.81
N HIS A 346 -23.24 23.78 16.55
CA HIS A 346 -23.79 22.52 16.06
C HIS A 346 -22.75 21.40 16.14
N MET A 347 -21.56 21.65 15.61
CA MET A 347 -20.51 20.62 15.51
C MET A 347 -19.98 20.26 16.90
N SER A 348 -19.81 21.21 17.80
CA SER A 348 -19.42 20.94 19.18
C SER A 348 -20.42 20.06 19.92
N LYS A 349 -21.73 20.28 19.70
CA LYS A 349 -22.82 19.52 20.31
C LYS A 349 -23.01 18.13 19.72
N TYR A 350 -23.15 18.02 18.40
CA TYR A 350 -23.58 16.78 17.73
C TYR A 350 -22.43 15.93 17.18
N LYS A 351 -21.19 16.44 17.22
CA LYS A 351 -19.99 15.77 16.69
C LYS A 351 -20.09 15.38 15.19
N THR A 352 -20.99 16.04 14.47
CA THR A 352 -21.19 15.89 13.02
C THR A 352 -21.37 17.27 12.39
N ALA A 353 -20.99 17.41 11.12
CA ALA A 353 -21.26 18.62 10.36
C ALA A 353 -22.78 18.78 10.08
N PRO A 354 -23.32 20.01 10.11
CA PRO A 354 -24.73 20.24 9.82
C PRO A 354 -25.07 19.92 8.36
N ARG A 355 -26.27 19.37 8.12
CA ARG A 355 -26.83 19.19 6.77
C ARG A 355 -27.05 20.52 6.05
N TYR A 356 -27.42 21.54 6.82
CA TYR A 356 -27.58 22.93 6.40
C TYR A 356 -27.60 23.88 7.60
N VAL A 357 -27.45 25.19 7.34
CA VAL A 357 -27.74 26.25 8.31
C VAL A 357 -28.67 27.30 7.66
N PRO A 358 -29.81 27.65 8.30
CA PRO A 358 -30.69 28.72 7.82
C PRO A 358 -30.00 30.08 7.68
N THR A 359 -30.33 30.81 6.62
CA THR A 359 -29.89 32.19 6.33
C THR A 359 -31.07 33.03 5.86
N SER A 360 -30.90 34.35 5.74
CA SER A 360 -31.80 35.29 5.09
C SER A 360 -32.09 34.95 3.62
N ARG A 361 -31.26 34.08 3.01
CA ARG A 361 -31.36 33.63 1.61
C ARG A 361 -31.89 32.20 1.45
N GLY A 362 -32.23 31.51 2.55
CA GLY A 362 -32.65 30.11 2.56
C GLY A 362 -31.69 29.21 3.33
N ASN A 363 -31.82 27.89 3.19
CA ASN A 363 -30.95 26.92 3.85
C ASN A 363 -29.62 26.81 3.11
N LEU A 364 -28.52 27.16 3.76
CA LEU A 364 -27.17 26.99 3.21
C LEU A 364 -26.71 25.56 3.46
N GLY A 365 -26.63 24.73 2.40
CA GLY A 365 -26.30 23.32 2.49
C GLY A 365 -24.82 23.06 2.80
N TYR A 366 -24.48 21.82 3.18
CA TYR A 366 -23.13 21.43 3.63
C TYR A 366 -21.98 21.91 2.72
N TYR A 367 -21.99 21.54 1.44
CA TYR A 367 -20.91 21.95 0.53
C TYR A 367 -20.88 23.46 0.32
N ASN A 368 -22.05 24.10 0.29
CA ASN A 368 -22.18 25.54 0.09
C ASN A 368 -21.72 26.35 1.32
N MET A 369 -21.89 25.82 2.54
CA MET A 369 -21.31 26.41 3.75
C MET A 369 -19.78 26.46 3.66
N ILE A 370 -19.16 25.35 3.27
CA ILE A 370 -17.70 25.27 3.12
C ILE A 370 -17.25 26.24 2.03
N TYR A 371 -17.84 26.15 0.84
CA TYR A 371 -17.49 27.00 -0.29
C TYR A 371 -17.66 28.50 0.04
N SER A 372 -18.77 28.87 0.66
CA SER A 372 -19.05 30.26 1.01
C SER A 372 -18.11 30.80 2.09
N LEU A 373 -17.74 30.00 3.09
CA LEU A 373 -16.73 30.40 4.06
C LEU A 373 -15.32 30.44 3.45
N CYS A 374 -15.00 29.58 2.48
CA CYS A 374 -13.76 29.69 1.72
C CYS A 374 -13.68 31.02 0.93
N LYS A 375 -14.78 31.46 0.29
CA LYS A 375 -14.86 32.78 -0.34
C LYS A 375 -14.64 33.91 0.66
N VAL A 376 -15.27 33.83 1.84
CA VAL A 376 -15.07 34.81 2.91
C VAL A 376 -13.60 34.89 3.32
N MET A 377 -12.95 33.74 3.54
CA MET A 377 -11.55 33.66 3.95
C MET A 377 -10.55 34.15 2.90
N ASP A 378 -10.82 33.94 1.61
CA ASP A 378 -9.95 34.42 0.53
C ASP A 378 -9.84 35.96 0.53
N VAL A 379 -10.96 36.66 0.71
CA VAL A 379 -11.00 38.13 0.70
C VAL A 379 -10.59 38.75 2.04
N SER A 380 -10.83 38.04 3.14
CA SER A 380 -10.55 38.55 4.49
C SER A 380 -9.06 38.48 4.84
N THR A 381 -8.58 39.38 5.69
CA THR A 381 -7.23 39.35 6.28
C THR A 381 -7.31 39.04 7.77
N SER A 382 -6.15 38.92 8.43
CA SER A 382 -6.12 38.75 9.88
C SER A 382 -6.73 39.94 10.66
N LYS A 383 -6.93 41.09 10.00
CA LYS A 383 -7.46 42.33 10.61
C LYS A 383 -8.78 42.82 9.97
N TYR A 384 -9.18 42.29 8.82
CA TYR A 384 -10.36 42.72 8.08
C TYR A 384 -11.21 41.51 7.70
N LEU A 385 -12.49 41.54 8.03
CA LEU A 385 -13.49 40.57 7.59
C LEU A 385 -14.32 41.22 6.47
N ILE A 386 -14.52 40.50 5.37
CA ILE A 386 -15.31 40.98 4.22
C ILE A 386 -16.72 41.46 4.61
N ASP A 387 -17.21 42.51 3.95
CA ASP A 387 -18.49 43.16 4.27
C ASP A 387 -19.72 42.36 3.80
N SER A 388 -19.58 41.58 2.73
CA SER A 388 -20.66 40.74 2.21
C SER A 388 -20.12 39.53 1.44
N CYS A 389 -20.94 38.48 1.35
CA CYS A 389 -20.66 37.30 0.54
C CYS A 389 -21.88 36.97 -0.31
N MET A 390 -21.70 36.94 -1.64
CA MET A 390 -22.73 36.51 -2.57
C MET A 390 -22.92 34.99 -2.47
N LEU A 391 -24.14 34.56 -2.17
CA LEU A 391 -24.54 33.16 -2.14
C LEU A 391 -25.26 32.78 -3.43
N TYR A 392 -25.11 31.52 -3.82
CA TYR A 392 -25.78 30.89 -4.96
C TYR A 392 -26.34 29.55 -4.49
N ASN A 393 -27.38 29.03 -5.13
CA ASN A 393 -27.80 27.66 -4.86
C ASN A 393 -26.67 26.69 -5.24
N TRP A 394 -26.40 25.69 -4.41
CA TRP A 394 -25.36 24.69 -4.70
C TRP A 394 -25.55 24.01 -6.06
N LYS A 395 -26.79 23.67 -6.42
CA LYS A 395 -27.10 23.02 -7.70
C LYS A 395 -26.89 23.93 -8.91
N THR A 396 -26.89 25.25 -8.72
CA THR A 396 -26.55 26.21 -9.79
C THR A 396 -25.05 26.15 -10.06
N ILE A 397 -24.22 26.17 -9.02
CA ILE A 397 -22.76 26.27 -9.15
C ILE A 397 -22.06 24.92 -9.32
N HIS A 398 -22.67 23.82 -8.86
CA HIS A 398 -22.24 22.44 -9.03
C HIS A 398 -23.44 21.55 -9.41
N PRO A 399 -23.93 21.65 -10.66
CA PRO A 399 -25.04 20.82 -11.11
C PRO A 399 -24.63 19.35 -11.20
N SER A 400 -25.53 18.45 -10.80
CA SER A 400 -25.31 16.99 -10.95
C SER A 400 -25.35 16.55 -12.42
N ASN A 401 -25.98 17.33 -13.29
CA ASN A 401 -25.94 17.16 -14.74
C ASN A 401 -25.08 18.30 -15.34
N PRO A 402 -23.82 18.04 -15.74
CA PRO A 402 -22.95 19.03 -16.37
C PRO A 402 -23.56 19.74 -17.58
N LYS A 403 -24.49 19.08 -18.30
CA LYS A 403 -25.13 19.64 -19.50
C LYS A 403 -26.10 20.80 -19.21
N SER A 404 -26.45 21.03 -17.94
CA SER A 404 -27.22 22.22 -17.56
C SER A 404 -26.40 23.51 -17.65
N ARG A 405 -25.08 23.41 -17.85
CA ARG A 405 -24.20 24.56 -18.08
C ARG A 405 -24.26 24.97 -19.55
N HIS A 406 -24.36 26.27 -19.78
CA HIS A 406 -24.25 26.85 -21.13
C HIS A 406 -22.78 27.13 -21.43
N ILE A 407 -22.28 26.57 -22.54
CA ILE A 407 -20.91 26.78 -23.03
C ILE A 407 -20.85 28.01 -23.95
N TYR A 408 -19.86 28.85 -23.72
CA TYR A 408 -19.59 30.06 -24.48
C TYR A 408 -18.19 30.00 -25.07
N ILE A 409 -18.07 30.08 -26.40
CA ILE A 409 -16.79 29.96 -27.10
C ILE A 409 -16.30 31.34 -27.53
N SER A 410 -15.05 31.67 -27.20
CA SER A 410 -14.34 32.86 -27.70
C SER A 410 -13.09 32.43 -28.49
N SER A 411 -12.64 33.25 -29.46
CA SER A 411 -11.42 32.98 -30.23
C SER A 411 -10.61 34.25 -30.43
N ASP A 412 -9.30 34.17 -30.20
CA ASP A 412 -8.34 35.28 -30.25
C ASP A 412 -7.84 35.63 -31.68
N ASN A 413 -8.66 35.37 -32.71
CA ASN A 413 -8.32 35.56 -34.13
C ASN A 413 -6.99 34.90 -34.54
N ILE A 414 -6.92 33.58 -34.34
CA ILE A 414 -5.75 32.70 -34.50
C ILE A 414 -5.15 32.78 -35.90
N TYR A 415 -5.99 32.72 -36.94
CA TYR A 415 -5.56 32.83 -38.33
C TYR A 415 -6.18 34.03 -39.03
N ASN A 416 -7.52 34.03 -39.08
CA ASN A 416 -8.34 35.15 -39.53
C ASN A 416 -9.79 34.86 -39.14
N LYS A 417 -10.63 35.90 -39.14
CA LYS A 417 -12.03 35.81 -38.70
C LYS A 417 -12.83 34.69 -39.37
N ALA A 418 -12.61 34.42 -40.66
CA ALA A 418 -13.36 33.40 -41.38
C ALA A 418 -12.94 31.97 -40.98
N LYS A 419 -11.63 31.70 -40.91
CA LYS A 419 -11.08 30.41 -40.50
C LYS A 419 -11.41 30.09 -39.04
N ASP A 420 -11.25 31.08 -38.16
CA ASP A 420 -11.59 30.95 -36.75
C ASP A 420 -13.09 30.69 -36.55
N LYS A 421 -13.96 31.38 -37.30
CA LYS A 421 -15.41 31.14 -37.26
C LYS A 421 -15.75 29.71 -37.66
N ALA A 422 -15.12 29.20 -38.71
CA ALA A 422 -15.30 27.81 -39.14
C ALA A 422 -14.85 26.83 -38.04
N PHE A 423 -13.70 27.08 -37.41
CA PHE A 423 -13.17 26.23 -36.34
C PHE A 423 -14.04 26.24 -35.08
N VAL A 424 -14.50 27.42 -34.65
CA VAL A 424 -15.47 27.58 -33.55
C VAL A 424 -16.76 26.82 -33.86
N ASN A 425 -17.28 26.92 -35.09
CA ASN A 425 -18.50 26.21 -35.50
C ASN A 425 -18.34 24.68 -35.49
N GLN A 426 -17.16 24.16 -35.82
CA GLN A 426 -16.87 22.72 -35.72
C GLN A 426 -16.91 22.26 -34.26
N ILE A 427 -16.23 22.97 -33.35
CA ILE A 427 -16.24 22.65 -31.91
C ILE A 427 -17.67 22.75 -31.37
N LYS A 428 -18.38 23.83 -31.71
CA LYS A 428 -19.77 24.05 -31.34
C LYS A 428 -20.66 22.88 -31.76
N SER A 429 -20.60 22.46 -33.02
CA SER A 429 -21.41 21.35 -33.54
C SER A 429 -21.14 20.04 -32.79
N ILE A 430 -19.88 19.77 -32.44
CA ILE A 430 -19.52 18.59 -31.64
C ILE A 430 -20.13 18.69 -30.24
N LEU A 431 -20.00 19.82 -29.56
CA LEU A 431 -20.55 20.00 -28.21
C LEU A 431 -22.09 19.93 -28.21
N GLU A 432 -22.75 20.52 -29.20
CA GLU A 432 -24.21 20.44 -29.38
C GLU A 432 -24.66 19.00 -29.66
N SER A 433 -23.93 18.25 -30.50
CA SER A 433 -24.21 16.81 -30.71
C SER A 433 -24.10 15.97 -29.44
N ARG A 434 -23.35 16.44 -28.43
CA ARG A 434 -23.22 15.81 -27.10
C ARG A 434 -24.29 16.30 -26.11
N GLY A 435 -25.18 17.19 -26.54
CA GLY A 435 -26.33 17.69 -25.77
C GLY A 435 -26.04 18.93 -24.92
N TYR A 436 -24.98 19.68 -25.22
CA TYR A 436 -24.71 20.95 -24.55
C TYR A 436 -25.36 22.12 -25.29
N LYS A 437 -25.80 23.14 -24.54
CA LYS A 437 -26.17 24.44 -25.11
C LYS A 437 -24.91 25.25 -25.35
N VAL A 438 -24.72 25.77 -26.57
CA VAL A 438 -23.48 26.45 -26.96
C VAL A 438 -23.74 27.79 -27.68
N SER A 439 -23.05 28.84 -27.25
CA SER A 439 -23.05 30.16 -27.89
C SER A 439 -21.62 30.59 -28.24
N THR A 440 -21.48 31.47 -29.23
CA THR A 440 -20.21 32.12 -29.55
C THR A 440 -20.21 33.53 -28.96
N LEU A 441 -19.19 33.87 -28.19
CA LEU A 441 -19.02 35.21 -27.60
C LEU A 441 -18.46 36.20 -28.61
N GLY A 442 -17.45 35.78 -29.37
CA GLY A 442 -16.80 36.64 -30.33
C GLY A 442 -15.55 36.00 -30.93
N ILE A 443 -15.09 36.60 -32.01
CA ILE A 443 -13.83 36.27 -32.69
C ILE A 443 -13.05 37.56 -32.83
N GLY A 444 -11.91 37.64 -32.16
CA GLY A 444 -11.12 38.85 -32.07
C GLY A 444 -10.35 38.96 -30.75
N PRO A 445 -9.46 39.95 -30.67
CA PRO A 445 -8.69 40.22 -29.47
C PRO A 445 -9.61 40.49 -28.28
N ASN A 446 -9.16 40.12 -27.09
CA ASN A 446 -9.84 40.35 -25.80
C ASN A 446 -11.23 39.71 -25.65
N THR A 447 -11.73 38.96 -26.62
CA THR A 447 -13.06 38.32 -26.53
C THR A 447 -13.17 37.31 -25.37
N HIS A 448 -12.04 36.86 -24.82
CA HIS A 448 -11.95 35.95 -23.68
C HIS A 448 -12.21 36.63 -22.31
N ASN A 449 -12.18 37.96 -22.18
CA ASN A 449 -12.35 38.62 -20.88
C ASN A 449 -13.50 39.64 -20.84
N VAL A 450 -13.94 40.19 -21.97
CA VAL A 450 -15.03 41.19 -22.04
C VAL A 450 -16.30 40.71 -21.33
N ALA A 451 -16.81 39.53 -21.70
CA ALA A 451 -18.04 38.97 -21.12
C ALA A 451 -17.90 38.53 -19.64
N MET A 452 -16.65 38.45 -19.16
CA MET A 452 -16.39 38.17 -17.75
C MET A 452 -16.46 39.46 -16.94
N TRP A 453 -15.81 40.52 -17.41
CA TRP A 453 -15.77 41.83 -16.76
C TRP A 453 -17.10 42.57 -16.76
N ASP A 454 -17.89 42.44 -17.84
CA ASP A 454 -19.23 43.01 -17.91
C ASP A 454 -20.27 42.25 -17.04
N GLY A 455 -19.93 41.04 -16.57
CA GLY A 455 -20.81 40.18 -15.81
C GLY A 455 -22.02 39.64 -16.59
N SER A 456 -21.99 39.67 -17.93
CA SER A 456 -23.09 39.29 -18.82
C SER A 456 -23.36 37.79 -18.88
N LEU A 457 -22.35 36.97 -18.55
CA LEU A 457 -22.48 35.52 -18.56
C LEU A 457 -23.32 35.02 -17.36
N PRO A 458 -24.16 33.98 -17.55
CA PRO A 458 -24.82 33.28 -16.44
C PRO A 458 -23.85 32.82 -15.36
N ASP A 459 -24.31 32.72 -14.11
CA ASP A 459 -23.46 32.38 -12.96
C ASP A 459 -22.79 31.00 -13.05
N ASN A 460 -23.37 30.08 -13.82
CA ASN A 460 -22.89 28.72 -14.03
C ASN A 460 -22.29 28.47 -15.43
N ALA A 461 -22.05 29.55 -16.18
CA ALA A 461 -21.50 29.49 -17.53
C ALA A 461 -20.15 28.77 -17.57
N VAL A 462 -19.87 28.16 -18.72
CA VAL A 462 -18.56 27.61 -19.07
C VAL A 462 -18.03 28.42 -20.23
N GLN A 463 -16.84 28.98 -20.11
CA GLN A 463 -16.18 29.65 -21.21
C GLN A 463 -15.05 28.78 -21.75
N LEU A 464 -15.10 28.48 -23.04
CA LEU A 464 -13.98 27.94 -23.81
C LEU A 464 -13.29 29.08 -24.53
N SER A 465 -12.02 29.33 -24.19
CA SER A 465 -11.23 30.40 -24.81
C SER A 465 -10.16 29.80 -25.71
N LEU A 466 -10.29 30.03 -27.02
CA LEU A 466 -9.33 29.57 -28.02
C LEU A 466 -8.25 30.62 -28.22
N PHE A 467 -6.99 30.24 -28.00
CA PHE A 467 -5.83 31.12 -28.10
C PHE A 467 -4.89 30.67 -29.20
N GLY A 468 -4.45 31.64 -30.01
CA GLY A 468 -3.47 31.42 -31.08
C GLY A 468 -2.04 31.35 -30.57
N GLY A 469 -1.74 32.02 -29.46
CA GLY A 469 -0.44 32.02 -28.79
C GLY A 469 -0.58 31.84 -27.28
N ALA A 470 0.41 31.23 -26.66
CA ALA A 470 0.52 31.18 -25.20
C ALA A 470 1.15 32.47 -24.71
N ASP A 471 0.35 33.32 -24.07
CA ASP A 471 0.79 34.59 -23.50
C ASP A 471 0.89 34.50 -21.97
N ALA A 472 2.09 34.76 -21.44
CA ALA A 472 2.31 34.81 -19.99
C ALA A 472 1.53 35.95 -19.32
N GLY A 473 1.33 37.09 -19.98
CA GLY A 473 0.51 38.21 -19.52
C GLY A 473 -0.95 37.81 -19.36
N VAL A 474 -1.53 37.13 -20.36
CA VAL A 474 -2.92 36.61 -20.27
C VAL A 474 -3.05 35.60 -19.13
N ILE A 475 -2.13 34.63 -19.01
CA ILE A 475 -2.15 33.66 -17.91
C ILE A 475 -2.03 34.38 -16.56
N TYR A 476 -1.17 35.39 -16.46
CA TYR A 476 -1.02 36.19 -15.24
C TYR A 476 -2.32 36.93 -14.91
N ASP A 477 -2.91 37.65 -15.87
CA ASP A 477 -4.11 38.46 -15.69
C ASP A 477 -5.30 37.64 -15.20
N VAL A 478 -5.60 36.51 -15.86
CA VAL A 478 -6.73 35.63 -15.48
C VAL A 478 -6.50 34.94 -14.12
N CYS A 479 -5.24 34.82 -13.69
CA CYS A 479 -4.89 34.28 -12.38
C CYS A 479 -4.83 35.36 -11.28
N THR A 480 -5.00 36.64 -11.62
CA THR A 480 -5.10 37.70 -10.61
C THR A 480 -6.32 37.48 -9.73
N ARG A 481 -6.22 37.89 -8.45
CA ARG A 481 -7.37 37.81 -7.54
C ARG A 481 -8.54 38.67 -7.98
N SER A 482 -8.29 39.77 -8.68
CA SER A 482 -9.36 40.61 -9.23
C SER A 482 -10.18 39.81 -10.25
N TYR A 483 -9.52 39.24 -11.27
CA TYR A 483 -10.19 38.45 -12.28
C TYR A 483 -10.91 37.24 -11.68
N MET A 484 -10.25 36.47 -10.80
CA MET A 484 -10.89 35.30 -10.16
C MET A 484 -12.12 35.66 -9.31
N ARG A 485 -12.20 36.88 -8.75
CA ARG A 485 -13.39 37.35 -8.04
C ARG A 485 -14.51 37.71 -9.01
N THR A 486 -14.18 38.38 -10.12
CA THR A 486 -15.12 38.72 -11.20
C THR A 486 -15.68 37.48 -11.89
N LYS A 487 -14.80 36.52 -12.23
CA LYS A 487 -15.16 35.20 -12.78
C LYS A 487 -16.21 34.52 -11.93
N SER A 488 -16.06 34.61 -10.61
CA SER A 488 -16.95 33.97 -9.64
C SER A 488 -17.04 32.45 -9.92
N ASN A 489 -18.24 31.87 -10.03
CA ASN A 489 -18.41 30.43 -10.23
C ASN A 489 -18.37 29.97 -11.71
N ARG A 490 -18.11 30.88 -12.66
CA ARG A 490 -18.06 30.54 -14.08
C ARG A 490 -16.81 29.72 -14.35
N LEU A 491 -16.91 28.64 -15.13
CA LEU A 491 -15.74 27.85 -15.50
C LEU A 491 -15.03 28.50 -16.69
N VAL A 492 -13.70 28.45 -16.72
CA VAL A 492 -12.91 28.93 -17.86
C VAL A 492 -11.92 27.83 -18.22
N PHE A 493 -11.93 27.42 -19.48
CA PHE A 493 -11.07 26.39 -20.03
C PHE A 493 -10.31 26.93 -21.23
N PHE A 494 -9.00 26.71 -21.26
CA PHE A 494 -8.12 27.27 -22.26
C PHE A 494 -7.85 26.23 -23.36
N ALA A 495 -7.90 26.64 -24.61
CA ALA A 495 -7.44 25.80 -25.72
C ALA A 495 -6.36 26.57 -26.49
N TYR A 496 -5.13 26.10 -26.39
CA TYR A 496 -4.00 26.62 -27.15
C TYR A 496 -3.92 25.88 -28.47
N HIS A 497 -4.03 26.61 -29.58
CA HIS A 497 -4.04 26.01 -30.91
C HIS A 497 -2.63 25.52 -31.30
N ALA A 498 -2.49 24.22 -31.52
CA ALA A 498 -1.16 23.59 -31.69
C ALA A 498 -0.42 23.97 -32.97
N GLY A 499 -1.10 24.59 -33.94
CA GLY A 499 -0.47 25.07 -35.18
C GLY A 499 0.20 26.44 -35.04
N THR A 500 -0.04 27.17 -33.96
CA THR A 500 0.41 28.57 -33.81
C THR A 500 0.94 28.88 -32.41
N SER A 501 0.47 28.16 -31.38
CA SER A 501 0.83 28.40 -29.99
C SER A 501 2.02 27.57 -29.55
N LEU A 502 2.72 28.04 -28.53
CA LEU A 502 3.76 27.27 -27.84
C LEU A 502 3.12 26.36 -26.78
N ASP A 503 3.43 25.05 -26.79
CA ASP A 503 2.87 24.09 -25.81
C ASP A 503 3.36 24.33 -24.37
N ILE A 504 2.53 24.88 -23.49
CA ILE A 504 2.92 25.24 -22.12
C ILE A 504 3.16 24.03 -21.19
N THR A 505 2.89 22.81 -21.63
CA THR A 505 2.98 21.59 -20.81
C THR A 505 4.41 21.28 -20.36
N ASN A 506 4.62 21.10 -19.06
CA ASN A 506 5.92 20.86 -18.42
C ASN A 506 7.00 21.88 -18.79
N ARG A 507 6.60 23.11 -19.16
CA ARG A 507 7.54 24.14 -19.60
C ARG A 507 8.13 24.85 -18.39
N ALA A 508 9.45 24.92 -18.28
CA ALA A 508 10.07 25.61 -17.13
C ALA A 508 9.75 27.11 -17.06
N TRP A 509 9.67 27.79 -18.21
CA TRP A 509 9.46 29.24 -18.28
C TRP A 509 8.71 29.66 -19.56
N LEU A 510 7.73 30.55 -19.41
CA LEU A 510 7.08 31.27 -20.50
C LEU A 510 7.39 32.76 -20.37
N LYS A 511 8.13 33.32 -21.34
CA LYS A 511 8.49 34.74 -21.35
C LYS A 511 7.25 35.63 -21.50
N ARG A 512 7.35 36.86 -20.98
CA ARG A 512 6.40 37.94 -21.27
C ARG A 512 6.20 38.07 -22.78
N ALA A 513 4.96 38.23 -23.22
CA ALA A 513 4.68 38.53 -24.63
C ALA A 513 5.20 39.92 -25.01
N HIS A 514 5.47 40.11 -26.31
CA HIS A 514 6.04 41.37 -26.81
C HIS A 514 5.04 42.53 -26.75
N ASP A 515 3.76 42.20 -26.84
CA ASP A 515 2.60 43.09 -26.85
C ASP A 515 1.88 43.16 -25.50
N ASP A 516 2.41 42.52 -24.46
CA ASP A 516 1.92 42.69 -23.09
C ASP A 516 2.27 44.10 -22.59
N ASN A 517 1.33 45.03 -22.75
CA ASN A 517 1.38 46.41 -22.28
C ASN A 517 0.49 46.66 -21.04
N TYR A 518 -0.09 45.60 -20.48
CA TYR A 518 -1.08 45.66 -19.41
C TYR A 518 -0.56 45.06 -18.09
N SER A 519 0.44 44.18 -18.13
CA SER A 519 1.14 43.71 -16.93
C SER A 519 2.20 44.74 -16.47
N PRO A 520 2.54 44.78 -15.17
CA PRO A 520 3.60 45.66 -14.66
C PRO A 520 4.94 45.48 -15.40
N SER A 521 5.71 46.54 -15.60
CA SER A 521 7.00 46.49 -16.34
C SER A 521 8.05 45.55 -15.73
N SER A 522 7.91 45.24 -14.44
CA SER A 522 8.70 44.25 -13.71
C SER A 522 8.35 42.81 -14.05
N PHE A 523 7.16 42.53 -14.61
CA PHE A 523 6.75 41.20 -15.02
C PHE A 523 7.56 40.74 -16.24
N LYS A 524 8.23 39.59 -16.12
CA LYS A 524 9.11 39.04 -17.17
C LYS A 524 8.60 37.74 -17.78
N GLY A 525 7.54 37.16 -17.21
CA GLY A 525 7.03 35.84 -17.60
C GLY A 525 6.60 35.01 -16.39
N ILE A 526 6.27 33.75 -16.65
CA ILE A 526 5.78 32.78 -15.66
C ILE A 526 6.64 31.53 -15.68
N ALA A 527 7.04 31.06 -14.50
CA ALA A 527 7.66 29.76 -14.31
C ALA A 527 6.58 28.67 -14.24
N ASN A 528 6.80 27.53 -14.90
CA ASN A 528 5.85 26.41 -14.94
C ASN A 528 4.41 26.88 -15.23
N PRO A 529 4.17 27.50 -16.40
CA PRO A 529 2.90 28.18 -16.72
C PRO A 529 1.68 27.26 -16.68
N ASP A 530 1.84 25.97 -17.00
CA ASP A 530 0.79 24.97 -16.91
C ASP A 530 0.40 24.67 -15.46
N ASP A 531 1.38 24.42 -14.59
CA ASP A 531 1.16 24.28 -13.15
C ASP A 531 0.60 25.56 -12.54
N TYR A 532 1.11 26.72 -12.96
CA TYR A 532 0.61 28.01 -12.49
C TYR A 532 -0.89 28.18 -12.80
N LEU A 533 -1.30 27.90 -14.04
CA LEU A 533 -2.70 27.98 -14.48
C LEU A 533 -3.59 26.98 -13.70
N ARG A 534 -3.15 25.72 -13.55
CA ARG A 534 -3.89 24.69 -12.80
C ARG A 534 -4.01 24.97 -11.31
N ASN A 535 -2.97 25.52 -10.70
CA ASN A 535 -3.00 25.94 -9.29
C ASN A 535 -4.00 27.08 -9.02
N HIS A 536 -4.45 27.79 -10.07
CA HIS A 536 -5.49 28.82 -10.01
C HIS A 536 -6.87 28.32 -10.49
N GLY A 537 -7.06 27.00 -10.66
CA GLY A 537 -8.39 26.40 -10.89
C GLY A 537 -8.87 26.44 -12.33
N TYR A 538 -7.93 26.63 -13.25
CA TYR A 538 -8.14 26.52 -14.67
C TYR A 538 -7.58 25.19 -15.18
N ASP A 539 -8.00 24.77 -16.35
CA ASP A 539 -7.32 23.71 -17.08
C ASP A 539 -7.27 24.06 -18.56
N TYR A 540 -6.49 23.31 -19.32
CA TYR A 540 -6.28 23.61 -20.72
C TYR A 540 -6.04 22.36 -21.58
N VAL A 541 -6.12 22.57 -22.89
CA VAL A 541 -5.73 21.60 -23.90
C VAL A 541 -4.82 22.28 -24.94
N TYR A 542 -3.79 21.55 -25.39
CA TYR A 542 -2.96 21.95 -26.53
C TYR A 542 -3.32 21.10 -27.75
N SER A 543 -4.08 21.67 -28.69
CA SER A 543 -4.56 20.91 -29.87
C SER A 543 -5.06 21.82 -30.99
N SER A 544 -4.94 21.35 -32.23
CA SER A 544 -5.62 21.90 -33.41
C SER A 544 -6.87 21.08 -33.81
N SER A 545 -7.22 20.03 -33.05
CA SER A 545 -8.38 19.18 -33.34
C SER A 545 -9.61 19.64 -32.58
N ALA A 546 -10.64 20.06 -33.31
CA ALA A 546 -11.94 20.46 -32.74
C ALA A 546 -12.51 19.37 -31.80
N LYS A 547 -12.41 18.10 -32.21
CA LYS A 547 -12.86 16.95 -31.41
C LYS A 547 -12.07 16.81 -30.11
N LYS A 548 -10.73 16.87 -30.16
CA LYS A 548 -9.90 16.76 -28.94
C LYS A 548 -10.19 17.91 -27.97
N ILE A 549 -10.39 19.12 -28.47
CA ILE A 549 -10.74 20.28 -27.64
C ILE A 549 -12.10 20.08 -26.98
N ALA A 550 -13.12 19.69 -27.74
CA ALA A 550 -14.46 19.43 -27.21
C ALA A 550 -14.44 18.30 -26.16
N ASP A 551 -13.77 17.18 -26.44
CA ASP A 551 -13.66 16.05 -25.51
C ASP A 551 -12.92 16.45 -24.22
N ALA A 552 -11.84 17.24 -24.31
CA ALA A 552 -11.10 17.74 -23.14
C ALA A 552 -11.95 18.70 -22.29
N LEU A 553 -12.68 19.62 -22.92
CA LEU A 553 -13.61 20.51 -22.21
C LEU A 553 -14.70 19.72 -21.48
N ILE A 554 -15.29 18.72 -22.13
CA ILE A 554 -16.31 17.85 -21.52
C ILE A 554 -15.74 17.16 -20.29
N ALA A 555 -14.52 16.63 -20.38
CA ALA A 555 -13.85 15.98 -19.25
C ALA A 555 -13.58 16.95 -18.09
N TYR A 556 -13.27 18.22 -18.38
CA TYR A 556 -13.05 19.24 -17.35
C TYR A 556 -14.32 19.64 -16.60
N ILE A 557 -15.47 19.67 -17.27
CA ILE A 557 -16.75 20.12 -16.67
C ILE A 557 -17.63 18.99 -16.13
N SER A 558 -17.23 17.73 -16.32
CA SER A 558 -17.96 16.53 -15.86
C SER A 558 -17.31 15.95 -14.62
#